data_AF-A0A2V8B3Y9-F1
#
_entry.id   AF-A0A2V8B3Y9-F1
#
_cell.length_a   1.000
_cell.length_b   1.000
_cell.length_c   1.000
_cell.angle_alpha   90.00
_cell.angle_beta   90.00
_cell.angle_gamma   90.00
#
_symmetry.space_group_name_H-M   'P 1'
#
loop_
_entity.id
_entity.type
_entity.pdbx_description
1 polymer ?
#
loop_
_entity_poly.entity_id
_entity_poly.type
_entity_poly.pdbx_seq_one_letter_code
_entity_poly.pdbx_strand_id
1 'polypeptide(L)' 'MIAERLQKLVEEMVDEGVQFDDAVHEFEKRFISRVLGQFDGSLTKTADALGIHRNTLTRKMGEYKIKRRAG' A
#
# COMPACT_ATOMS: atom_id res chain seq x y z
N MET A 1 -10.99 5.64 17.35
CA MET A 1 -9.90 6.33 16.61
C MET A 1 -9.24 5.35 15.62
N ILE A 2 -8.53 5.79 14.57
CA ILE A 2 -7.88 4.89 13.59
C ILE A 2 -6.99 3.83 14.28
N ALA A 3 -6.31 4.22 15.36
CA ALA A 3 -5.48 3.33 16.17
C ALA A 3 -6.24 2.09 16.68
N GLU A 4 -7.46 2.25 17.20
CA GLU A 4 -8.26 1.12 17.71
C GLU A 4 -8.70 0.18 16.59
N ARG A 5 -9.01 0.72 15.41
CA ARG A 5 -9.37 -0.11 14.24
C ARG A 5 -8.16 -0.88 13.72
N LEU A 6 -6.99 -0.25 13.73
CA LEU A 6 -5.73 -0.90 13.34
C LEU A 6 -5.34 -1.98 14.36
N GLN A 7 -5.49 -1.72 15.65
CA GLN A 7 -5.22 -2.69 16.71
C GLN A 7 -6.04 -3.96 16.54
N LYS A 8 -7.36 -3.83 16.33
CA LYS A 8 -8.24 -4.98 16.07
C LYS A 8 -7.85 -5.77 14.83
N LEU A 9 -7.49 -5.07 13.75
CA LEU A 9 -7.02 -5.73 12.53
C LEU A 9 -5.72 -6.51 12.77
N VAL A 10 -4.78 -5.95 13.54
CA VAL A 10 -3.53 -6.63 13.87
C VAL A 10 -3.79 -7.86 14.74
N GLU A 11 -4.68 -7.77 15.72
CA GLU A 11 -5.11 -8.92 16.55
C GLU A 11 -5.67 -10.04 15.67
N GLU A 12 -6.63 -9.73 14.79
CA GLU A 12 -7.21 -10.70 13.84
C GLU A 12 -6.13 -11.35 12.94
N MET A 13 -5.21 -10.56 12.39
CA MET A 13 -4.13 -11.09 11.54
C MET A 13 -3.19 -12.04 12.30
N VAL A 14 -2.89 -11.75 13.56
CA VAL A 14 -2.05 -12.61 14.40
C VAL A 14 -2.79 -13.89 14.78
N ASP A 15 -4.06 -13.78 15.16
CA ASP A 15 -4.89 -14.92 15.55
C ASP A 15 -5.12 -15.89 14.37
N GLU A 16 -5.21 -15.37 13.14
CA GLU A 16 -5.29 -16.17 11.91
C GLU A 16 -3.93 -16.69 11.40
N GLY A 17 -2.83 -16.35 12.08
CA GLY A 17 -1.49 -16.85 11.74
C GLY A 17 -0.86 -16.19 10.51
N VAL A 18 -1.30 -14.98 10.14
CA VAL A 18 -0.73 -14.22 9.03
C VAL A 18 0.74 -13.91 9.32
N GLN A 19 1.62 -14.24 8.36
CA GLN A 19 3.04 -13.92 8.49
C GLN A 19 3.27 -12.42 8.38
N PHE A 20 4.24 -11.91 9.14
CA PHE A 20 4.57 -10.48 9.15
C PHE A 20 4.87 -9.94 7.75
N ASP A 21 5.63 -10.69 6.95
CA ASP A 21 5.98 -10.28 5.58
C ASP A 21 4.75 -10.18 4.67
N ASP A 22 3.78 -11.10 4.81
CA ASP A 22 2.52 -11.08 4.08
C ASP A 22 1.64 -9.89 4.51
N ALA A 23 1.63 -9.60 5.82
CA ALA A 23 0.92 -8.46 6.39
C ALA A 23 1.45 -7.14 5.82
N VAL A 24 2.77 -6.95 5.83
CA VAL A 24 3.43 -5.78 5.26
C VAL A 24 3.16 -5.69 3.76
N HIS A 25 3.30 -6.80 3.03
CA HIS A 25 3.05 -6.85 1.59
C HIS A 25 1.64 -6.40 1.24
N GLU A 26 0.62 -6.95 1.89
CA GLU A 26 -0.78 -6.61 1.63
C GLU A 26 -1.11 -5.17 2.04
N PHE A 27 -0.58 -4.70 3.17
CA PHE A 27 -0.74 -3.30 3.58
C PHE A 27 -0.14 -2.33 2.55
N GLU A 28 1.14 -2.51 2.21
CA GLU A 28 1.85 -1.62 1.28
C GLU A 28 1.18 -1.60 -0.09
N LYS A 29 0.79 -2.78 -0.60
CA LYS A 29 0.08 -2.90 -1.88
C LYS A 29 -1.23 -2.12 -1.90
N ARG A 30 -2.07 -2.28 -0.87
CA ARG A 30 -3.36 -1.60 -0.76
C ARG A 30 -3.20 -0.11 -0.58
N PHE A 31 -2.25 0.31 0.25
CA PHE A 31 -1.97 1.71 0.53
C PHE A 31 -1.49 2.44 -0.74
N ILE A 32 -0.48 1.90 -1.43
CA ILE A 32 0.04 2.46 -2.68
C ILE A 32 -1.06 2.51 -3.74
N SER A 33 -1.85 1.44 -3.90
CA SER A 33 -2.93 1.40 -4.88
C SER A 33 -4.00 2.46 -4.60
N ARG A 34 -4.33 2.69 -3.32
CA ARG A 34 -5.32 3.69 -2.91
C ARG A 34 -4.86 5.10 -3.24
N VAL A 35 -3.60 5.44 -2.92
CA VAL A 35 -3.03 6.77 -3.19
C VAL A 35 -2.84 6.97 -4.69
N LEU A 36 -2.35 5.97 -5.42
CA LEU A 36 -2.21 6.02 -6.87
C LEU A 36 -3.56 6.32 -7.56
N GLY A 37 -4.65 5.72 -7.06
CA GLY A 37 -6.00 5.98 -7.55
C GLY A 37 -6.55 7.37 -7.18
N GLN A 38 -6.03 8.04 -6.15
CA GLN A 38 -6.40 9.43 -5.83
C GLN A 38 -5.78 10.45 -6.80
N PHE A 39 -4.68 10.09 -7.46
CA PHE A 39 -3.96 10.96 -8.39
C PHE A 39 -4.05 10.48 -9.85
N ASP A 40 -5.12 9.76 -10.20
CA ASP A 40 -5.39 9.27 -11.57
C ASP A 40 -4.20 8.52 -12.21
N GLY A 41 -3.46 7.75 -11.40
CA GLY A 41 -2.29 7.02 -11.89
C GLY A 41 -1.02 7.86 -12.06
N SER A 42 -1.01 9.14 -11.66
CA SER A 42 0.15 10.01 -11.69
C SER A 42 1.22 9.56 -10.70
N LEU A 43 2.31 8.99 -11.19
CA LEU A 43 3.41 8.51 -10.35
C LEU A 43 4.10 9.62 -9.55
N THR A 44 4.29 10.80 -10.15
CA THR A 44 4.98 11.90 -9.47
C THR A 44 4.17 12.37 -8.26
N LYS A 45 2.89 12.70 -8.47
CA LYS A 45 1.99 13.12 -7.38
C LYS A 45 1.83 12.02 -6.32
N THR A 46 1.76 10.75 -6.75
CA THR A 46 1.67 9.61 -5.83
C THR A 46 2.95 9.46 -4.99
N ALA A 47 4.12 9.58 -5.61
CA ALA A 47 5.41 9.51 -4.92
C ALA A 47 5.55 10.65 -3.90
N ASP A 48 5.19 11.87 -4.30
CA ASP A 48 5.20 13.04 -3.43
C ASP A 48 4.24 12.86 -2.23
N ALA A 49 3.02 12.38 -2.48
CA ALA A 49 2.03 12.15 -1.42
C ALA A 49 2.40 11.01 -0.47
N LEU A 50 3.10 9.98 -0.97
CA LEU A 50 3.63 8.89 -0.16
C LEU A 50 4.93 9.28 0.57
N GLY A 51 5.54 10.42 0.23
CA GLY A 51 6.83 10.84 0.79
C GLY A 51 8.00 9.94 0.39
N ILE A 52 7.91 9.26 -0.77
CA ILE A 52 8.96 8.35 -1.26
C ILE A 52 9.44 8.77 -2.64
N HIS A 53 10.69 8.41 -2.97
CA HIS A 53 11.21 8.67 -4.30
C HIS A 53 10.43 7.88 -5.37
N ARG A 54 10.17 8.50 -6.53
CA ARG A 54 9.43 7.88 -7.65
C ARG A 54 10.01 6.54 -8.10
N ASN A 55 11.33 6.37 -8.05
CA ASN A 55 11.97 5.10 -8.40
C ASN A 55 11.62 3.98 -7.40
N THR A 56 11.56 4.31 -6.11
CA THR A 56 11.11 3.38 -5.06
C THR A 56 9.66 2.99 -5.28
N LEU A 57 8.79 3.96 -5.58
CA LEU A 57 7.39 3.69 -5.93
C LEU A 57 7.28 2.75 -7.14
N THR A 58 8.05 3.01 -8.20
CA THR A 58 8.02 2.20 -9.44
C THR A 58 8.46 0.76 -9.17
N ARG A 59 9.53 0.57 -8.38
CA ARG A 59 9.99 -0.76 -7.94
C ARG A 59 8.90 -1.50 -7.15
N LYS A 60 8.33 -0.85 -6.13
CA LYS A 60 7.24 -1.41 -5.31
C LYS A 60 6.02 -1.76 -6.15
N MET A 61 5.63 -0.92 -7.12
CA MET A 61 4.53 -1.23 -8.03
C MET A 61 4.79 -2.49 -8.88
N GLY A 62 6.04 -2.71 -9.30
CA GLY A 62 6.46 -3.94 -9.98
C GLY A 62 6.35 -5.17 -9.07
N GLU A 63 6.88 -5.07 -7.85
CA GLU A 63 6.86 -6.14 -6.84
C GLU A 63 5.43 -6.56 -6.48
N TYR A 64 4.54 -5.58 -6.24
CA TYR A 64 3.15 -5.82 -5.87
C TYR A 64 2.20 -6.02 -7.07
N LYS A 65 2.73 -6.03 -8.30
CA LYS A 65 1.96 -6.13 -9.56
C LYS A 65 0.82 -5.09 -9.66
N ILE A 66 1.05 -3.89 -9.15
CA ILE A 66 0.08 -2.79 -9.17
C ILE A 66 0.04 -2.22 -10.59
N LYS A 67 -1.09 -2.39 -11.26
CA LYS A 67 -1.33 -1.79 -12.58
C LYS A 67 -1.75 -0.34 -12.40
N ARG A 68 -1.25 0.54 -13.28
CA ARG A 68 -1.90 1.84 -13.46
C ARG A 68 -3.31 1.57 -13.97
N ARG A 69 -4.33 2.21 -13.39
CA ARG A 69 -5.66 2.18 -14.01
C ARG A 69 -5.49 2.75 -15.42
N ALA A 70 -5.86 1.97 -16.43
CA ALA A 70 -6.12 2.51 -17.75
C ALA A 70 -7.30 3.47 -17.58
N GLY A 71 -7.11 4.72 -17.97
CA GLY A 71 -8.23 5.63 -18.17
C GLY A 71 -9.14 5.12 -19.27
#